data_AF-A0A495V832-F1
#
_entry.id   AF-A0A495V832-F1
#
_cell.length_a   1.000
_cell.length_b   1.000
_cell.length_c   1.000
_cell.angle_alpha   90.00
_cell.angle_beta   90.00
_cell.angle_gamma   90.00
#
_symmetry.space_group_name_H-M   'P 1'
#
loop_
_entity.id
_entity.type
_entity.pdbx_description
1 polymer ?
#
loop_
_entity_poly.entity_id
_entity_poly.type
_entity_poly.pdbx_seq_one_letter_code
_entity_poly.pdbx_strand_id
1 'polypeptide(L)'
;MRWPEQHASGPRILGIHARRLLRSLIARRELAAVARHVRSAGNLQWVLLGNERSEWHRRFAHDVRAREVVRCDDGAADAVPVGSSPATSSYHKQPSPLRWLGWPGTSSEIKPDVIFSAYPRAMDGRSEGAVVIKNNYDVLRSRLRRPSNRSGSVWFVGQPFYTTSEASVRAFIAILAFVSRTFFGGKQLCYRAHPGEDMDVVQQLAAELRWDWAPFSQPIELEVAESEIAPERMLTFFSSVFQTCHHIYGPAIPFDIIIPEPSFWPLTSVRTEPPVYRFFERQGTAPNRLLHVPAAVFSS
;
A
#
# COMPACT_ATOMS: atom_id res chain seq x y z
N MET A 1 21.41 25.33 -6.18
CA MET A 1 21.86 23.95 -5.87
C MET A 1 21.50 23.08 -7.07
N ARG A 2 22.48 22.60 -7.85
CA ARG A 2 22.23 21.77 -9.04
C ARG A 2 22.16 20.30 -8.63
N TRP A 3 21.03 19.65 -8.88
CA TRP A 3 20.89 18.20 -8.71
C TRP A 3 21.59 17.48 -9.87
N PRO A 4 22.31 16.37 -9.64
CA PRO A 4 22.95 15.62 -10.70
C PRO A 4 21.91 14.76 -11.45
N GLU A 5 21.66 15.11 -12.72
CA GLU A 5 20.95 14.23 -13.66
C GLU A 5 21.88 13.07 -14.05
N GLN A 6 21.54 11.84 -13.66
CA GLN A 6 22.25 10.63 -14.11
C GLN A 6 21.32 9.73 -14.93
N HIS A 7 21.44 9.82 -16.26
CA HIS A 7 20.94 8.79 -17.17
C HIS A 7 22.10 7.92 -17.66
N ALA A 8 22.17 6.69 -17.14
CA ALA A 8 23.00 5.61 -17.68
C ALA A 8 22.18 4.29 -17.65
N SER A 9 21.51 3.98 -18.76
CA SER A 9 20.57 2.86 -18.91
C SER A 9 21.11 1.79 -19.88
N GLY A 10 22.29 1.22 -19.58
CA GLY A 10 22.90 0.16 -20.40
C GLY A 10 23.27 -1.13 -19.62
N PRO A 11 24.06 -1.06 -18.53
CA PRO A 11 24.52 -2.26 -17.81
C PRO A 11 23.60 -2.70 -16.65
N ARG A 12 22.63 -1.86 -16.24
CA ARG A 12 21.79 -2.11 -15.05
C ARG A 12 20.76 -3.24 -15.25
N ILE A 13 20.29 -3.48 -16.47
CA ILE A 13 19.16 -4.39 -16.74
C ILE A 13 19.55 -5.85 -16.51
N LEU A 14 20.71 -6.30 -17.02
CA LEU A 14 21.24 -7.66 -16.77
C LEU A 14 21.47 -7.93 -15.27
N GLY A 15 21.99 -6.94 -14.54
CA GLY A 15 22.18 -7.04 -13.10
C GLY A 15 20.88 -7.11 -12.29
N ILE A 16 19.76 -6.58 -12.80
CA ILE A 16 18.45 -6.66 -12.16
C ILE A 16 17.86 -8.06 -12.33
N HIS A 17 17.93 -8.65 -13.52
CA HIS A 17 17.42 -10.00 -13.78
C HIS A 17 18.20 -11.07 -13.01
N ALA A 18 19.53 -10.99 -12.97
CA ALA A 18 20.37 -11.91 -12.20
C ALA A 18 20.09 -11.82 -10.69
N ARG A 19 19.98 -10.61 -10.13
CA ARG A 19 19.59 -10.40 -8.72
C ARG A 19 18.19 -10.94 -8.42
N ARG A 20 17.24 -10.77 -9.33
CA ARG A 20 15.87 -11.29 -9.19
C ARG A 20 15.82 -12.82 -9.22
N LEU A 21 16.63 -13.45 -10.08
CA LEU A 21 16.77 -14.91 -10.13
C LEU A 21 17.42 -15.45 -8.86
N LEU A 22 18.51 -14.83 -8.39
CA LEU A 22 19.19 -15.23 -7.16
C LEU A 22 18.28 -15.10 -5.94
N ARG A 23 17.55 -13.99 -5.81
CA ARG A 23 16.53 -13.82 -4.75
C ARG A 23 15.45 -14.89 -4.83
N SER A 24 14.98 -15.23 -6.03
CA SER A 24 14.01 -16.32 -6.23
C SER A 24 14.57 -17.68 -5.79
N LEU A 25 15.84 -17.97 -6.06
CA LEU A 25 16.50 -19.21 -5.64
C LEU A 25 16.65 -19.31 -4.12
N ILE A 26 17.06 -18.21 -3.47
CA ILE A 26 17.16 -18.11 -2.01
C ILE A 26 15.77 -18.32 -1.38
N ALA A 27 14.77 -17.57 -1.84
CA ALA A 27 13.39 -17.68 -1.37
C ALA A 27 12.84 -19.09 -1.54
N ARG A 28 13.15 -19.79 -2.65
CA ARG A 28 12.78 -21.21 -2.84
C ARG A 28 13.33 -22.10 -1.76
N ARG A 29 14.64 -22.00 -1.51
CA ARG A 29 15.31 -22.86 -0.54
C ARG A 29 14.77 -22.62 0.86
N GLU A 30 14.55 -21.35 1.21
CA GLU A 30 13.98 -20.95 2.50
C GLU A 30 12.54 -21.44 2.64
N LEU A 31 11.67 -21.18 1.66
CA LEU A 31 10.28 -21.66 1.69
C LEU A 31 10.17 -23.18 1.75
N ALA A 32 11.02 -23.91 1.02
CA ALA A 32 11.05 -25.37 1.08
C ALA A 32 11.56 -25.89 2.43
N ALA A 33 12.50 -25.18 3.07
CA ALA A 33 12.95 -25.51 4.41
C ALA A 33 11.85 -25.24 5.45
N VAL A 34 11.19 -24.09 5.39
CA VAL A 34 10.05 -23.75 6.26
C VAL A 34 8.93 -24.76 6.07
N ALA A 35 8.52 -25.06 4.83
CA ALA A 35 7.46 -26.03 4.58
C ALA A 35 7.81 -27.44 5.10
N ARG A 36 9.07 -27.89 4.98
CA ARG A 36 9.51 -29.15 5.58
C ARG A 36 9.43 -29.13 7.11
N HIS A 37 9.92 -28.06 7.73
CA HIS A 37 9.88 -27.90 9.18
C HIS A 37 8.44 -27.87 9.71
N VAL A 38 7.59 -27.10 9.05
CA VAL A 38 6.17 -26.99 9.35
C VAL A 38 5.46 -28.33 9.21
N ARG A 39 5.72 -29.11 8.15
CA ARG A 39 5.17 -30.47 8.01
C ARG A 39 5.65 -31.41 9.10
N SER A 40 6.92 -31.29 9.54
CA SER A 40 7.43 -32.12 10.64
C SER A 40 6.81 -31.77 11.99
N ALA A 41 6.21 -30.58 12.12
CA ALA A 41 5.53 -30.15 13.34
C ALA A 41 4.10 -30.74 13.49
N GLY A 42 3.57 -31.45 12.49
CA GLY A 42 2.30 -32.17 12.55
C GLY A 42 1.20 -31.60 11.64
N ASN A 43 -0.06 -31.94 11.95
CA ASN A 43 -1.22 -31.52 11.16
C ASN A 43 -1.54 -30.05 11.45
N LEU A 44 -1.27 -29.17 10.47
CA LEU A 44 -1.68 -27.78 10.55
C LEU A 44 -3.19 -27.64 10.38
N GLN A 45 -3.80 -26.91 11.30
CA GLN A 45 -5.22 -26.56 11.18
C GLN A 45 -5.44 -25.50 10.10
N TRP A 46 -4.63 -24.43 10.11
CA TRP A 46 -4.80 -23.29 9.21
C TRP A 46 -3.51 -22.93 8.49
N VAL A 47 -3.65 -22.45 7.25
CA VAL A 47 -2.63 -21.66 6.57
C VAL A 47 -3.23 -20.31 6.16
N LEU A 48 -2.55 -19.22 6.52
CA LEU A 48 -2.97 -17.86 6.19
C LEU A 48 -2.21 -17.38 4.95
N LEU A 49 -2.94 -16.85 3.98
CA LEU A 49 -2.40 -16.34 2.71
C LEU A 49 -2.83 -14.89 2.50
N GLY A 50 -1.88 -13.95 2.52
CA GLY A 50 -2.13 -12.57 2.09
C GLY A 50 -2.23 -12.52 0.55
N ASN A 51 -1.10 -12.72 -0.12
CA ASN A 51 -1.05 -12.61 -1.58
C ASN A 51 -1.37 -13.93 -2.31
N GLU A 52 -2.63 -14.20 -2.65
CA GLU A 52 -2.98 -15.39 -3.46
C GLU A 52 -2.41 -15.36 -4.89
N ARG A 53 -2.04 -14.18 -5.39
CA ARG A 53 -1.46 -13.99 -6.73
C ARG A 53 0.02 -14.39 -6.75
N SER A 54 0.67 -14.46 -5.59
CA SER A 54 2.03 -14.96 -5.43
C SER A 54 2.12 -16.48 -5.62
N GLU A 55 2.91 -16.91 -6.60
CA GLU A 55 3.18 -18.34 -6.84
C GLU A 55 3.83 -19.02 -5.62
N TRP A 56 4.63 -18.26 -4.86
CA TRP A 56 5.24 -18.73 -3.62
C TRP A 56 4.24 -19.05 -2.54
N HIS A 57 3.29 -18.15 -2.31
CA HIS A 57 2.24 -18.34 -1.30
C HIS A 57 1.35 -19.52 -1.68
N ARG A 58 1.00 -19.63 -2.96
CA ARG A 58 0.21 -20.78 -3.43
C ARG A 58 0.94 -22.10 -3.21
N ARG A 59 2.21 -22.17 -3.62
CA ARG A 59 2.97 -23.40 -3.40
C ARG A 59 3.10 -23.71 -1.92
N PHE A 60 3.41 -22.72 -1.10
CA PHE A 60 3.55 -22.91 0.33
C PHE A 60 2.29 -23.52 0.92
N ALA A 61 1.11 -22.95 0.66
CA ALA A 61 -0.17 -23.52 1.10
C ALA A 61 -0.41 -24.95 0.63
N HIS A 62 -0.16 -25.22 -0.66
CA HIS A 62 -0.28 -26.57 -1.21
C HIS A 62 0.66 -27.57 -0.50
N ASP A 63 1.90 -27.16 -0.25
CA ASP A 63 2.95 -28.01 0.31
C ASP A 63 2.77 -28.26 1.81
N VAL A 64 2.22 -27.31 2.57
CA VAL A 64 1.97 -27.49 4.00
C VAL A 64 0.73 -28.32 4.30
N ARG A 65 -0.22 -28.44 3.35
CA ARG A 65 -1.44 -29.27 3.47
C ARG A 65 -2.22 -29.02 4.76
N ALA A 66 -2.44 -27.74 5.10
CA ALA A 66 -3.29 -27.40 6.22
C ALA A 66 -4.75 -27.87 5.97
N ARG A 67 -5.51 -28.08 7.05
CA ARG A 67 -6.93 -28.47 6.97
C ARG A 67 -7.78 -27.39 6.33
N GLU A 68 -7.47 -26.13 6.61
CA GLU A 68 -8.18 -24.96 6.10
C GLU A 68 -7.19 -23.91 5.59
N VAL A 69 -7.56 -23.28 4.47
CA VAL A 69 -6.86 -22.15 3.88
C VAL A 69 -7.65 -20.87 4.14
N VAL A 70 -7.02 -19.95 4.86
CA VAL A 70 -7.57 -18.63 5.14
C VAL A 70 -6.88 -17.60 4.24
N ARG A 71 -7.63 -16.96 3.36
CA ARG A 71 -7.14 -15.79 2.62
C ARG A 71 -7.35 -14.53 3.45
N CYS A 72 -6.30 -13.75 3.59
CA CYS A 72 -6.34 -12.40 4.15
C CYS A 72 -6.07 -11.38 3.03
N ASP A 73 -6.47 -10.13 3.22
CA ASP A 73 -6.05 -9.07 2.31
C ASP A 73 -4.54 -8.79 2.43
N ASP A 74 -3.85 -8.64 1.30
CA ASP A 74 -2.46 -8.19 1.18
C ASP A 74 -2.36 -6.67 0.97
N GLY A 75 -3.51 -5.99 0.94
CA GLY A 75 -3.65 -4.54 0.79
C GLY A 75 -4.81 -4.16 -0.13
N ALA A 76 -4.90 -2.88 -0.49
CA ALA A 76 -6.00 -2.36 -1.32
C ALA A 76 -6.08 -2.95 -2.74
N ALA A 77 -5.04 -3.65 -3.21
CA ALA A 77 -5.08 -4.36 -4.48
C ALA A 77 -6.07 -5.54 -4.47
N ASP A 78 -6.46 -6.05 -3.28
CA ASP A 78 -7.50 -7.07 -3.12
C ASP A 78 -8.92 -6.50 -3.17
N ALA A 79 -9.07 -5.18 -3.06
CA ALA A 79 -10.35 -4.50 -3.21
C ALA A 79 -10.83 -4.49 -4.67
N VAL A 80 -9.89 -4.58 -5.61
CA VAL A 80 -10.16 -4.43 -7.04
C VAL A 80 -10.44 -5.81 -7.67
N PRO A 81 -11.61 -6.00 -8.31
CA PRO A 81 -11.94 -7.25 -8.99
C PRO A 81 -10.87 -7.65 -10.02
N VAL A 82 -10.54 -8.94 -10.08
CA VAL A 82 -9.59 -9.47 -11.06
C VAL A 82 -10.06 -9.11 -12.48
N GLY A 83 -9.16 -8.51 -13.27
CA GLY A 83 -9.44 -8.13 -14.66
C GLY A 83 -10.00 -6.70 -14.85
N SER A 84 -10.34 -5.99 -13.77
CA SER A 84 -10.81 -4.59 -13.86
C SER A 84 -9.70 -3.54 -13.95
N SER A 85 -8.44 -3.94 -13.71
CA SER A 85 -7.26 -3.09 -13.83
C SER A 85 -6.29 -3.65 -14.90
N PRO A 86 -5.89 -2.85 -15.91
CA PRO A 86 -4.92 -3.27 -16.93
C PRO A 86 -3.62 -3.78 -16.31
N ALA A 87 -3.21 -3.16 -15.21
CA ALA A 87 -2.00 -3.48 -14.49
C ALA A 87 -2.02 -4.86 -13.80
N THR A 88 -3.18 -5.28 -13.28
CA THR A 88 -3.32 -6.64 -12.72
C THR A 88 -3.17 -7.70 -13.81
N SER A 89 -3.60 -7.41 -15.05
CA SER A 89 -3.44 -8.32 -16.19
C SER A 89 -1.98 -8.46 -16.65
N SER A 90 -1.17 -7.41 -16.49
CA SER A 90 0.22 -7.35 -16.96
C SER A 90 1.18 -8.16 -16.07
N TYR A 91 0.98 -8.16 -14.75
CA TYR A 91 1.79 -8.96 -13.82
C TYR A 91 1.66 -10.47 -14.05
N HIS A 92 0.50 -10.92 -14.53
CA HIS A 92 0.25 -12.33 -14.84
C HIS A 92 0.87 -12.79 -16.17
N LYS A 93 1.32 -11.87 -17.02
CA LYS A 93 1.86 -12.19 -18.37
C LYS A 93 3.37 -12.38 -18.41
N GLN A 94 4.11 -12.00 -17.36
CA GLN A 94 5.54 -12.29 -17.34
C GLN A 94 5.76 -13.76 -16.96
N PRO A 95 6.50 -14.54 -17.78
CA PRO A 95 6.84 -15.92 -17.41
C PRO A 95 7.61 -15.89 -16.10
N SER A 96 7.05 -16.55 -15.08
CA SER A 96 7.69 -16.67 -13.78
C SER A 96 9.10 -17.22 -13.97
N PRO A 97 10.16 -16.59 -13.43
CA PRO A 97 11.49 -17.17 -13.43
C PRO A 97 11.52 -18.55 -12.76
N LEU A 98 10.48 -18.91 -12.00
CA LEU A 98 10.30 -20.25 -11.43
C LEU A 98 10.09 -21.32 -12.49
N ARG A 99 9.42 -21.02 -13.61
CA ARG A 99 9.27 -21.98 -14.73
C ARG A 99 10.63 -22.43 -15.27
N TRP A 100 11.59 -21.51 -15.35
CA TRP A 100 12.97 -21.80 -15.78
C TRP A 100 13.74 -22.65 -14.77
N LEU A 101 13.32 -22.64 -13.50
CA LEU A 101 13.91 -23.45 -12.43
C LEU A 101 13.25 -24.83 -12.30
N GLY A 102 12.55 -25.28 -13.35
CA GLY A 102 11.82 -26.54 -13.36
C GLY A 102 10.69 -26.58 -12.32
N TRP A 103 10.19 -25.41 -11.91
CA TRP A 103 9.01 -25.33 -11.06
C TRP A 103 7.79 -25.47 -11.98
N PRO A 104 7.11 -26.64 -12.00
CA PRO A 104 5.86 -26.73 -12.72
C PRO A 104 4.94 -25.72 -12.04
N GLY A 105 4.58 -24.66 -12.77
CA GLY A 105 3.69 -23.65 -12.22
C GLY A 105 2.47 -24.37 -11.68
N THR A 106 2.22 -24.26 -10.37
CA THR A 106 1.03 -24.86 -9.77
C THR A 106 -0.15 -24.11 -10.37
N SER A 107 -0.71 -24.69 -11.43
CA SER A 107 -1.91 -24.22 -12.12
C SER A 107 -3.15 -24.39 -11.25
N SER A 108 -3.05 -25.15 -10.16
CA SER A 108 -4.10 -25.28 -9.17
C SER A 108 -4.29 -23.94 -8.46
N GLU A 109 -5.31 -23.22 -8.92
CA GLU A 109 -5.98 -22.19 -8.15
C GLU A 109 -6.24 -22.71 -6.73
N ILE A 110 -5.85 -21.93 -5.73
CA ILE A 110 -6.18 -22.27 -4.35
C ILE A 110 -7.56 -21.72 -4.08
N LYS A 111 -8.46 -22.60 -3.69
CA LYS A 111 -9.76 -22.23 -3.17
C LYS A 111 -9.62 -22.01 -1.67
N PRO A 112 -9.75 -20.76 -1.17
CA PRO A 112 -9.76 -20.52 0.25
C PRO A 112 -11.05 -21.09 0.86
N ASP A 113 -10.96 -21.65 2.06
CA ASP A 113 -12.13 -22.05 2.85
C ASP A 113 -12.74 -20.83 3.55
N VAL A 114 -11.88 -19.89 3.95
CA VAL A 114 -12.25 -18.64 4.63
C VAL A 114 -11.58 -17.45 3.96
N ILE A 115 -12.32 -16.37 3.79
CA ILE A 115 -11.80 -15.09 3.33
C ILE A 115 -12.00 -14.08 4.45
N PHE A 116 -10.91 -13.63 5.06
CA PHE A 116 -10.90 -12.53 6.00
C PHE A 116 -10.55 -11.24 5.27
N SER A 117 -11.54 -10.35 5.10
CA SER A 117 -11.36 -9.15 4.28
C SER A 117 -11.97 -7.89 4.91
N ALA A 118 -11.26 -6.78 4.81
CA ALA A 118 -11.77 -5.45 5.14
C ALA A 118 -12.61 -4.83 4.01
N TYR A 119 -12.54 -5.40 2.81
CA TYR A 119 -13.20 -4.88 1.64
C TYR A 119 -14.54 -5.59 1.43
N PRO A 120 -15.62 -4.86 1.14
CA PRO A 120 -16.83 -5.47 0.60
C PRO A 120 -16.48 -6.04 -0.78
N ARG A 121 -16.10 -7.31 -0.84
CA ARG A 121 -15.69 -7.94 -2.09
C ARG A 121 -16.90 -8.16 -2.98
N ALA A 122 -16.77 -7.81 -4.25
CA ALA A 122 -17.50 -8.53 -5.28
C ALA A 122 -16.95 -9.95 -5.25
N MET A 123 -17.77 -10.93 -4.88
CA MET A 123 -17.37 -12.34 -4.90
C MET A 123 -16.94 -12.67 -6.33
N ASP A 124 -15.63 -12.71 -6.58
CA ASP A 124 -15.10 -13.30 -7.80
C ASP A 124 -15.31 -14.81 -7.69
N GLY A 125 -15.44 -15.52 -8.82
CA GLY A 125 -15.69 -16.98 -8.81
C GLY A 125 -14.64 -17.81 -8.05
N ARG A 126 -13.52 -17.19 -7.64
CA ARG A 126 -12.48 -17.77 -6.77
C ARG A 126 -12.91 -17.92 -5.31
N SER A 127 -13.93 -17.17 -4.92
CA SER A 127 -14.51 -17.14 -3.57
C SER A 127 -15.72 -18.06 -3.45
N GLU A 128 -16.05 -18.83 -4.49
CA GLU A 128 -17.21 -19.72 -4.49
C GLU A 128 -17.06 -20.80 -3.42
N GLY A 129 -18.01 -20.83 -2.48
CA GLY A 129 -18.02 -21.76 -1.35
C GLY A 129 -17.21 -21.31 -0.13
N ALA A 130 -16.46 -20.21 -0.22
CA ALA A 130 -15.68 -19.69 0.90
C ALA A 130 -16.58 -18.95 1.92
N VAL A 131 -16.28 -19.09 3.20
CA VAL A 131 -16.88 -18.28 4.26
C VAL A 131 -16.20 -16.91 4.28
N VAL A 132 -16.97 -15.84 4.04
CA VAL A 132 -16.43 -14.47 4.09
C VAL A 132 -16.63 -13.88 5.48
N ILE A 133 -15.51 -13.59 6.16
CA ILE A 133 -15.47 -12.89 7.44
C ILE A 133 -15.05 -11.45 7.15
N LYS A 134 -15.98 -10.52 7.35
CA LYS A 134 -15.71 -9.09 7.20
C LYS A 134 -14.93 -8.56 8.41
N ASN A 135 -13.77 -7.94 8.15
CA ASN A 135 -13.04 -7.18 9.16
C ASN A 135 -13.71 -5.82 9.38
N ASN A 136 -14.46 -5.68 10.47
CA ASN A 136 -15.10 -4.42 10.87
C ASN A 136 -14.21 -3.53 11.75
N TYR A 137 -12.98 -3.96 12.03
CA TYR A 137 -12.02 -3.25 12.88
C TYR A 137 -12.51 -2.99 14.32
N ASP A 138 -13.44 -3.79 14.83
CA ASP A 138 -14.08 -3.56 16.14
C ASP A 138 -13.08 -3.52 17.30
N VAL A 139 -12.02 -4.34 17.24
CA VAL A 139 -10.94 -4.35 18.24
C VAL A 139 -10.12 -3.06 18.21
N LEU A 140 -9.84 -2.50 17.03
CA LEU A 140 -9.12 -1.22 16.95
C LEU A 140 -10.03 -0.07 17.38
N ARG A 141 -11.30 -0.10 16.95
CA ARG A 141 -12.33 0.87 17.34
C ARG A 141 -12.54 0.91 18.85
N SER A 142 -12.50 -0.23 19.54
CA SER A 142 -12.64 -0.30 21.00
C SER A 142 -11.42 0.24 21.74
N ARG A 143 -10.25 0.24 21.10
CA ARG A 143 -9.00 0.82 21.63
C ARG A 143 -8.85 2.29 21.34
N LEU A 144 -9.73 2.88 20.51
CA LEU A 144 -9.71 4.32 20.25
C LEU A 144 -9.91 5.06 21.55
N ARG A 145 -8.81 5.59 22.08
CA ARG A 145 -8.88 6.68 23.04
C ARG A 145 -9.49 7.83 22.25
N ARG A 146 -10.78 8.12 22.46
CA ARG A 146 -11.39 9.31 21.86
C ARG A 146 -10.49 10.47 22.24
N PRO A 147 -9.80 11.11 21.29
CA PRO A 147 -8.83 12.13 21.63
C PRO A 147 -9.61 13.23 22.33
N SER A 148 -9.39 13.40 23.64
CA SER A 148 -9.97 14.52 24.36
C SER A 148 -9.41 15.83 23.81
N ASN A 149 -8.20 15.77 23.24
CA ASN A 149 -7.51 16.87 22.59
C ASN A 149 -7.10 16.48 21.17
N ARG A 150 -7.44 17.34 20.19
CA ARG A 150 -6.83 17.33 18.86
C ARG A 150 -5.56 18.17 18.93
N SER A 151 -4.48 17.75 18.27
CA SER A 151 -3.23 18.54 18.23
C SER A 151 -3.41 19.91 17.57
N GLY A 152 -4.46 20.08 16.75
CA GLY A 152 -4.55 21.20 15.80
C GLY A 152 -3.60 21.06 14.59
N SER A 153 -2.81 19.99 14.53
CA SER A 153 -1.88 19.71 13.43
C SER A 153 -2.54 18.88 12.34
N VAL A 154 -2.12 19.10 11.10
CA VAL A 154 -2.49 18.26 9.95
C VAL A 154 -1.33 17.30 9.66
N TRP A 155 -1.62 16.00 9.61
CA TRP A 155 -0.61 14.99 9.29
C TRP A 155 -0.66 14.65 7.81
N PHE A 156 0.47 14.80 7.12
CA PHE A 156 0.64 14.27 5.78
C PHE A 156 1.20 12.85 5.85
N VAL A 157 0.48 11.86 5.33
CA VAL A 157 0.91 10.46 5.28
C VAL A 157 1.80 10.28 4.04
N GLY A 158 3.09 10.07 4.29
CA GLY A 158 4.12 9.87 3.28
C GLY A 158 3.86 8.64 2.40
N GLN A 159 4.39 8.68 1.18
CA GLN A 159 4.30 7.61 0.20
C GLN A 159 5.56 7.62 -0.67
N PRO A 160 6.17 6.45 -0.97
CA PRO A 160 7.48 6.38 -1.60
C PRO A 160 7.49 6.69 -3.11
N PHE A 161 6.67 7.61 -3.61
CA PHE A 161 6.53 7.89 -5.05
C PHE A 161 7.79 8.44 -5.70
N TYR A 162 8.52 9.31 -5.01
CA TYR A 162 9.77 9.86 -5.55
C TYR A 162 10.90 8.82 -5.59
N THR A 163 10.79 7.73 -4.81
CA THR A 163 11.76 6.61 -4.85
C THR A 163 11.50 5.66 -6.02
N THR A 164 10.25 5.57 -6.51
CA THR A 164 9.84 4.65 -7.58
C THR A 164 9.97 5.25 -8.98
N SER A 165 10.63 6.40 -9.13
CA SER A 165 10.79 7.20 -10.36
C SER A 165 9.50 7.76 -10.96
N GLU A 166 8.38 7.68 -10.24
CA GLU A 166 7.09 8.19 -10.70
C GLU A 166 7.06 9.72 -10.75
N ALA A 167 7.93 10.38 -9.97
CA ALA A 167 8.16 11.81 -10.07
C ALA A 167 9.47 12.27 -9.43
N SER A 168 9.88 13.49 -9.75
CA SER A 168 11.01 14.13 -9.09
C SER A 168 10.65 14.60 -7.69
N VAL A 169 11.62 14.55 -6.77
CA VAL A 169 11.54 15.13 -5.42
C VAL A 169 11.10 16.60 -5.48
N ARG A 170 11.61 17.36 -6.46
CA ARG A 170 11.25 18.77 -6.67
C ARG A 170 9.77 18.97 -7.01
N ALA A 171 9.20 18.15 -7.89
CA ALA A 171 7.78 18.20 -8.20
C ALA A 171 6.93 17.88 -6.96
N PHE A 172 7.37 16.91 -6.14
CA PHE A 172 6.71 16.55 -4.90
C PHE A 172 6.69 17.72 -3.91
N ILE A 173 7.83 18.40 -3.72
CA ILE A 173 7.93 19.62 -2.89
C ILE A 173 6.99 20.70 -3.39
N ALA A 174 6.98 20.97 -4.70
CA ALA A 174 6.14 22.01 -5.29
C ALA A 174 4.65 21.75 -5.01
N ILE A 175 4.21 20.50 -5.13
CA ILE A 175 2.84 20.08 -4.79
C ILE A 175 2.54 20.35 -3.31
N LEU A 176 3.38 19.84 -2.41
CA LEU A 176 3.14 19.98 -0.96
C LEU A 176 3.19 21.44 -0.51
N ALA A 177 4.08 22.25 -1.09
CA ALA A 177 4.17 23.69 -0.84
C ALA A 177 2.93 24.44 -1.33
N PHE A 178 2.40 24.09 -2.51
CA PHE A 178 1.12 24.62 -2.99
C PHE A 178 -0.01 24.25 -2.04
N VAL A 179 -0.12 22.97 -1.67
CA VAL A 179 -1.20 22.49 -0.81
C VAL A 179 -1.16 23.15 0.57
N SER A 180 0.02 23.25 1.18
CA SER A 180 0.25 23.96 2.45
C SER A 180 -0.28 25.39 2.40
N ARG A 181 0.17 26.18 1.41
CA ARG A 181 -0.17 27.60 1.30
C ARG A 181 -1.64 27.83 0.98
N THR A 182 -2.19 27.04 0.05
CA THR A 182 -3.54 27.27 -0.47
C THR A 182 -4.64 26.77 0.47
N PHE A 183 -4.44 25.60 1.11
CA PHE A 183 -5.52 24.94 1.86
C PHE A 183 -5.31 24.90 3.37
N PHE A 184 -4.09 25.14 3.84
CA PHE A 184 -3.69 24.94 5.23
C PHE A 184 -2.89 26.12 5.81
N GLY A 185 -3.02 27.32 5.23
CA GLY A 185 -2.32 28.52 5.71
C GLY A 185 -2.45 28.71 7.23
N GLY A 186 -1.31 28.81 7.92
CA GLY A 186 -1.24 28.99 9.37
C GLY A 186 -1.42 27.72 10.21
N LYS A 187 -1.67 26.56 9.60
CA LYS A 187 -1.73 25.27 10.31
C LYS A 187 -0.35 24.64 10.42
N GLN A 188 -0.12 23.97 11.55
CA GLN A 188 1.07 23.13 11.72
C GLN A 188 0.90 21.85 10.90
N LEU A 189 1.84 21.61 9.99
CA LEU A 189 1.89 20.43 9.14
C LEU A 189 3.00 19.51 9.62
N CYS A 190 2.68 18.22 9.74
CA CYS A 190 3.61 17.18 10.14
C CYS A 190 3.68 16.10 9.06
N TYR A 191 4.86 15.87 8.49
CA TYR A 191 5.13 14.79 7.55
C TYR A 191 5.33 13.48 8.32
N ARG A 192 4.48 12.49 8.06
CA ARG A 192 4.60 11.14 8.64
C ARG A 192 5.14 10.18 7.61
N ALA A 193 6.43 9.86 7.74
CA ALA A 193 7.16 9.16 6.69
C ALA A 193 6.83 7.67 6.65
N HIS A 194 6.58 7.17 5.45
CA HIS A 194 6.38 5.76 5.16
C HIS A 194 7.69 4.98 5.36
N PRO A 195 7.66 3.74 5.91
CA PRO A 195 8.88 2.95 6.17
C PRO A 195 9.76 2.66 4.94
N GLY A 196 9.19 2.76 3.74
CA GLY A 196 9.88 2.58 2.47
C GLY A 196 10.45 3.86 1.85
N GLU A 197 10.31 5.02 2.50
CA GLU A 197 10.88 6.28 2.04
C GLU A 197 12.35 6.41 2.46
N ASP A 198 13.13 7.16 1.68
CA ASP A 198 14.49 7.56 2.05
C ASP A 198 14.41 8.68 3.10
N MET A 199 14.95 8.44 4.29
CA MET A 199 14.87 9.38 5.42
C MET A 199 15.66 10.67 5.18
N ASP A 200 16.75 10.63 4.43
CA ASP A 200 17.53 11.84 4.11
C ASP A 200 16.69 12.76 3.20
N VAL A 201 15.96 12.16 2.25
CA VAL A 201 15.03 12.89 1.40
C VAL A 201 13.87 13.44 2.22
N VAL A 202 13.28 12.66 3.13
CA VAL A 202 12.20 13.15 4.02
C VAL A 202 12.66 14.34 4.86
N GLN A 203 13.86 14.28 5.44
CA GLN A 203 14.42 15.38 6.22
C GLN A 203 14.57 16.64 5.37
N GLN A 204 15.09 16.49 4.15
CA GLN A 204 15.20 17.59 3.21
C GLN A 204 13.84 18.18 2.86
N LEU A 205 12.86 17.34 2.52
CA LEU A 205 11.48 17.75 2.21
C LEU A 205 10.88 18.57 3.35
N ALA A 206 10.96 18.05 4.58
CA ALA A 206 10.41 18.70 5.76
C ALA A 206 11.09 20.05 6.05
N ALA A 207 12.42 20.11 5.92
CA ALA A 207 13.18 21.35 6.08
C ALA A 207 12.79 22.41 5.04
N GLU A 208 12.67 22.02 3.76
CA GLU A 208 12.28 22.94 2.68
C GLU A 208 10.85 23.45 2.86
N LEU A 209 9.93 22.59 3.30
CA LEU A 209 8.53 22.95 3.54
C LEU A 209 8.29 23.64 4.88
N ARG A 210 9.29 23.64 5.78
CA ARG A 210 9.18 24.05 7.18
C ARG A 210 8.08 23.29 7.92
N TRP A 211 8.00 21.99 7.68
CA TRP A 211 7.09 21.08 8.36
C TRP A 211 7.83 20.32 9.45
N ASP A 212 7.12 19.93 10.50
CA ASP A 212 7.62 18.88 11.39
C ASP A 212 7.62 17.56 10.64
N TRP A 213 8.43 16.60 11.09
CA TRP A 213 8.36 15.26 10.52
C TRP A 213 8.69 14.19 11.56
N ALA A 214 8.14 13.01 11.36
CA ALA A 214 8.46 11.82 12.13
C ALA A 214 8.25 10.56 11.25
N PRO A 215 9.07 9.52 11.39
CA PRO A 215 8.76 8.23 10.79
C PRO A 215 7.58 7.57 11.52
N PHE A 216 6.88 6.67 10.83
CA PHE A 216 5.99 5.74 11.50
C PHE A 216 6.77 4.74 12.34
N SER A 217 6.41 4.64 13.62
CA SER A 217 6.92 3.60 14.53
C SER A 217 6.18 2.27 14.36
N GLN A 218 4.94 2.35 13.87
CA GLN A 218 4.02 1.25 13.63
C GLN A 218 3.02 1.63 12.53
N PRO A 219 2.14 0.73 12.06
CA PRO A 219 1.07 1.11 11.14
C PRO A 219 0.31 2.34 11.64
N ILE A 220 0.06 3.32 10.77
CA ILE A 220 -0.63 4.58 11.09
C ILE A 220 -1.97 4.35 11.78
N GLU A 221 -2.67 3.27 11.43
CA GLU A 221 -3.91 2.83 12.07
C GLU A 221 -3.73 2.47 13.54
N LEU A 222 -2.58 1.94 13.94
CA LEU A 222 -2.27 1.67 15.35
C LEU A 222 -1.76 2.94 16.02
N GLU A 223 -0.87 3.65 15.33
CA GLU A 223 -0.22 4.85 15.87
C GLU A 223 -1.24 5.92 16.28
N VAL A 224 -2.31 6.08 15.50
CA VAL A 224 -3.36 7.06 15.77
C VAL A 224 -4.36 6.54 16.81
N ALA A 225 -4.63 5.24 16.84
CA ALA A 225 -5.51 4.62 17.83
C ALA A 225 -4.90 4.66 19.25
N GLU A 226 -3.58 4.55 19.34
CA GLU A 226 -2.84 4.49 20.59
C GLU A 226 -2.30 5.85 21.05
N SER A 227 -2.21 6.84 20.15
CA SER A 227 -1.75 8.18 20.49
C SER A 227 -2.72 8.89 21.44
N GLU A 228 -2.18 9.60 22.43
CA GLU A 228 -2.96 10.52 23.27
C GLU A 228 -3.45 11.74 22.49
N ILE A 229 -2.74 12.09 21.42
CA ILE A 229 -3.01 13.25 20.59
C ILE A 229 -3.19 12.79 19.15
N ALA A 230 -4.42 12.89 18.65
CA ALA A 230 -4.72 12.63 17.24
C ALA A 230 -4.54 13.89 16.39
N PRO A 231 -4.23 13.75 15.10
CA PRO A 231 -4.24 14.88 14.19
C PRO A 231 -5.62 15.51 14.10
N GLU A 232 -5.67 16.82 13.83
CA GLU A 232 -6.91 17.47 13.43
C GLU A 232 -7.46 16.85 12.13
N ARG A 233 -6.54 16.43 11.26
CA ARG A 233 -6.85 15.87 9.94
C ARG A 233 -5.65 15.11 9.38
N MET A 234 -5.94 14.13 8.54
CA MET A 234 -4.94 13.50 7.68
C MET A 234 -5.03 13.98 6.25
N LEU A 235 -3.87 14.08 5.62
CA LEU A 235 -3.66 14.46 4.24
C LEU A 235 -2.82 13.36 3.58
N THR A 236 -3.18 12.93 2.39
CA THR A 236 -2.43 11.91 1.66
C THR A 236 -2.65 12.11 0.17
N PHE A 237 -1.83 11.50 -0.69
CA PHE A 237 -2.27 11.23 -2.05
C PHE A 237 -3.13 9.95 -2.04
N PHE A 238 -2.99 9.12 -3.05
CA PHE A 238 -3.78 7.91 -3.25
C PHE A 238 -3.33 6.72 -2.37
N SER A 239 -3.19 6.91 -1.05
CA SER A 239 -2.86 5.85 -0.07
C SER A 239 -4.06 5.02 0.40
N SER A 240 -3.92 3.69 0.42
CA SER A 240 -4.90 2.78 1.03
C SER A 240 -5.17 3.05 2.51
N VAL A 241 -4.22 3.70 3.20
CA VAL A 241 -4.39 4.18 4.58
C VAL A 241 -5.68 4.98 4.74
N PHE A 242 -6.04 5.81 3.76
CA PHE A 242 -7.29 6.58 3.80
C PHE A 242 -8.48 5.67 4.10
N GLN A 243 -8.60 4.56 3.41
CA GLN A 243 -9.77 3.71 3.52
C GLN A 243 -9.78 2.94 4.84
N THR A 244 -8.64 2.39 5.26
CA THR A 244 -8.53 1.72 6.57
C THR A 244 -8.83 2.68 7.71
N CYS A 245 -8.19 3.84 7.72
CA CYS A 245 -8.40 4.87 8.73
C CYS A 245 -9.84 5.43 8.69
N HIS A 246 -10.44 5.61 7.51
CA HIS A 246 -11.83 6.03 7.42
C HIS A 246 -12.77 4.97 8.02
N HIS A 247 -12.50 3.68 7.80
CA HIS A 247 -13.27 2.62 8.45
C HIS A 247 -13.07 2.63 9.97
N ILE A 248 -11.85 2.83 10.47
CA ILE A 248 -11.57 2.81 11.90
C ILE A 248 -12.13 4.06 12.60
N TYR A 249 -11.78 5.25 12.10
CA TYR A 249 -12.03 6.54 12.77
C TYR A 249 -13.29 7.25 12.28
N GLY A 250 -13.78 6.94 11.08
CA GLY A 250 -14.93 7.60 10.47
C GLY A 250 -14.77 9.13 10.47
N PRO A 251 -15.79 9.89 10.91
CA PRO A 251 -15.74 11.35 10.93
C PRO A 251 -14.85 11.93 12.04
N ALA A 252 -14.32 11.10 12.96
CA ALA A 252 -13.50 11.59 14.07
C ALA A 252 -12.19 12.21 13.57
N ILE A 253 -11.65 11.72 12.47
CA ILE A 253 -10.44 12.23 11.81
C ILE A 253 -10.76 12.44 10.32
N PRO A 254 -10.96 13.69 9.89
CA PRO A 254 -11.12 14.01 8.48
C PRO A 254 -9.92 13.62 7.63
N PHE A 255 -10.17 13.19 6.40
CA PHE A 255 -9.15 12.87 5.40
C PHE A 255 -9.30 13.72 4.14
N ASP A 256 -8.22 14.38 3.75
CA ASP A 256 -8.13 15.08 2.47
C ASP A 256 -7.18 14.34 1.52
N ILE A 257 -7.54 14.28 0.23
CA ILE A 257 -6.76 13.60 -0.81
C ILE A 257 -6.21 14.64 -1.78
N ILE A 258 -4.89 14.62 -2.00
CA ILE A 258 -4.22 15.46 -2.99
C ILE A 258 -4.35 14.82 -4.37
N ILE A 259 -4.84 15.59 -5.34
CA ILE A 259 -4.98 15.18 -6.74
C ILE A 259 -4.09 16.08 -7.61
N PRO A 260 -2.86 15.66 -7.95
CA PRO A 260 -2.04 16.38 -8.91
C PRO A 260 -2.59 16.24 -10.33
N GLU A 261 -2.40 17.28 -11.14
CA GLU A 261 -2.73 17.24 -12.57
C GLU A 261 -1.98 16.10 -13.29
N PRO A 262 -2.69 15.17 -13.97
CA PRO A 262 -2.08 13.98 -14.56
C PRO A 262 -0.98 14.24 -15.59
N SER A 263 -1.03 15.38 -16.27
CA SER A 263 -0.02 15.76 -17.27
C SER A 263 1.37 15.98 -16.66
N PHE A 264 1.46 16.29 -15.37
CA PHE A 264 2.71 16.55 -14.65
C PHE A 264 3.11 15.44 -13.70
N TRP A 265 2.12 14.73 -13.17
CA TRP A 265 2.34 13.56 -12.35
C TRP A 265 1.59 12.41 -13.01
N PRO A 266 2.21 11.75 -14.01
CA PRO A 266 1.57 10.63 -14.68
C PRO A 266 1.41 9.49 -13.67
N LEU A 267 0.22 9.43 -13.05
CA LEU A 267 -0.28 8.36 -12.18
C LEU A 267 -0.47 7.09 -13.03
N THR A 268 0.62 6.64 -13.64
CA THR A 268 0.67 5.56 -14.64
C THR A 268 0.97 4.22 -13.98
N SER A 269 1.30 4.23 -12.69
CA SER A 269 1.51 3.01 -11.93
C SER A 269 0.20 2.50 -11.33
N VAL A 270 0.09 1.18 -11.23
CA VAL A 270 -0.95 0.42 -10.52
C VAL A 270 -1.19 0.93 -9.10
N ARG A 271 -0.17 1.56 -8.50
CA ARG A 271 -0.19 2.03 -7.11
C ARG A 271 -0.91 3.37 -6.95
N THR A 272 -1.11 4.08 -8.05
CA THR A 272 -1.79 5.38 -8.10
C THR A 272 -3.16 5.31 -8.79
N GLU A 273 -3.65 4.09 -9.04
CA GLU A 273 -4.75 3.87 -9.98
C GLU A 273 -6.08 4.48 -9.49
N PRO A 274 -6.71 5.37 -10.30
CA PRO A 274 -8.08 5.82 -10.10
C PRO A 274 -9.11 4.68 -9.87
N PRO A 275 -8.96 3.45 -10.43
CA PRO A 275 -9.83 2.33 -10.11
C PRO A 275 -10.00 1.99 -8.63
N VAL A 276 -8.93 2.00 -7.82
CA VAL A 276 -9.00 1.71 -6.37
C VAL A 276 -9.82 2.79 -5.66
N TYR A 277 -9.59 4.06 -6.01
CA TYR A 277 -10.32 5.19 -5.43
C TYR A 277 -11.76 5.26 -5.89
N ARG A 278 -12.01 5.08 -7.19
CA ARG A 278 -13.37 4.95 -7.74
C ARG A 278 -14.10 3.79 -7.09
N PHE A 279 -13.41 2.70 -6.79
CA PHE A 279 -14.00 1.61 -6.00
C PHE A 279 -14.41 2.11 -4.62
N PHE A 280 -13.54 2.80 -3.87
CA PHE A 280 -13.89 3.33 -2.54
C PHE A 280 -15.00 4.40 -2.56
N GLU A 281 -14.99 5.30 -3.54
CA GLU A 281 -16.07 6.27 -3.75
C GLU A 281 -17.41 5.56 -3.97
N ARG A 282 -17.43 4.49 -4.78
CA ARG A 282 -18.64 3.66 -4.98
C ARG A 282 -19.09 2.92 -3.73
N GLN A 283 -18.18 2.63 -2.80
CA GLN A 283 -18.50 2.02 -1.51
C GLN A 283 -18.94 3.06 -0.45
N GLY A 284 -19.18 4.32 -0.84
CA GLY A 284 -19.62 5.38 0.07
C GLY A 284 -18.52 5.87 1.01
N THR A 285 -17.27 5.48 0.79
CA THR A 285 -16.10 5.96 1.53
C THR A 285 -15.49 7.13 0.76
N ALA A 286 -16.09 8.31 0.89
CA ALA A 286 -15.60 9.52 0.25
C ALA A 286 -14.63 10.28 1.18
N PRO A 287 -13.52 10.84 0.65
CA PRO A 287 -12.70 11.76 1.42
C PRO A 287 -13.47 13.04 1.73
N ASN A 288 -13.05 13.76 2.76
CA ASN A 288 -13.66 15.03 3.15
C ASN A 288 -13.44 16.10 2.10
N ARG A 289 -12.23 16.16 1.51
CA ARG A 289 -11.90 17.08 0.42
C ARG A 289 -10.99 16.41 -0.61
N LEU A 290 -11.20 16.79 -1.86
CA LEU A 290 -10.27 16.54 -2.96
C LEU A 290 -9.51 17.85 -3.24
N LEU A 291 -8.20 17.83 -3.07
CA LEU A 291 -7.34 19.00 -3.22
C LEU A 291 -6.63 18.92 -4.57
N HIS A 292 -7.23 19.56 -5.56
CA HIS A 292 -6.68 19.60 -6.92
C HIS A 292 -5.48 20.55 -7.00
N VAL A 293 -4.38 20.06 -7.58
CA VAL A 293 -3.14 20.82 -7.75
C VAL A 293 -2.93 21.11 -9.24
N PRO A 294 -3.02 22.38 -9.67
CA PRO A 294 -3.01 22.72 -11.08
C PRO A 294 -1.61 22.60 -11.69
N ALA A 295 -1.57 22.34 -12.99
CA ALA A 295 -0.36 22.33 -13.83
C ALA A 295 0.58 23.55 -13.61
N ALA A 296 0.01 24.73 -13.39
CA ALA A 296 0.77 25.97 -13.24
C ALA A 296 1.76 25.95 -12.06
N VAL A 297 1.55 25.08 -11.06
CA VAL A 297 2.47 24.91 -9.91
C VAL A 297 3.86 24.43 -10.35
N PHE A 298 3.96 23.77 -11.50
CA PHE A 298 5.22 23.20 -12.00
C PHE A 298 5.96 24.12 -12.97
N SER A 299 5.36 25.25 -13.36
CA SER A 299 5.97 26.22 -14.29
C SER A 299 6.77 27.32 -13.60
N SER A 300 6.81 27.33 -12.26
CA SER A 300 7.50 28.30 -11.40
C SER A 300 8.73 27.71 -10.73
#